data_AF-A0A2V6H321-F1
#
_entry.id   AF-A0A2V6H321-F1
#
_cell.length_a   1.000
_cell.length_b   1.000
_cell.length_c   1.000
_cell.angle_alpha   90.00
_cell.angle_beta   90.00
_cell.angle_gamma   90.00
#
_symmetry.space_group_name_H-M   'P 1'
#
loop_
_entity.id
_entity.type
_entity.pdbx_description
1 polymer ?
#
loop_
_entity_poly.entity_id
_entity_poly.type
_entity_poly.pdbx_seq_one_letter_code
_entity_poly.pdbx_strand_id
1 'polypeptide(L)'
;MKTKNMTTLHLRKSIGRSPLGLGFLLIGLALAWFALSPPAQAVTPPPDGGYPGFNTAEGDFALNSLTTGGGNTATGFSALFSLTTGTRNTATG
;
A
#
# COMPACT_ATOMS: atom_id res chain seq x y z
N MET A 1 -68.07 -17.36 41.10
CA MET A 1 -67.06 -16.39 41.56
C MET A 1 -65.72 -16.82 40.98
N LYS A 2 -65.10 -16.04 40.09
CA LYS A 2 -63.83 -16.41 39.44
C LYS A 2 -62.89 -15.21 39.48
N THR A 3 -61.90 -15.28 40.36
CA THR A 3 -60.85 -14.28 40.53
C THR A 3 -59.83 -14.40 39.41
N LYS A 4 -59.64 -13.31 38.66
CA LYS A 4 -58.53 -13.19 37.70
C LYS A 4 -57.28 -12.77 38.45
N ASN A 5 -56.28 -13.63 38.47
CA ASN A 5 -54.96 -13.29 38.96
C ASN A 5 -54.22 -12.56 37.83
N MET A 6 -53.94 -11.28 38.02
CA MET A 6 -53.21 -10.47 37.05
C MET A 6 -51.72 -10.56 37.38
N THR A 7 -50.98 -11.37 36.61
CA THR A 7 -49.54 -11.57 36.78
C THR A 7 -48.79 -10.41 36.13
N THR A 8 -48.19 -9.56 36.93
CA THR A 8 -47.38 -8.43 36.47
C THR A 8 -46.04 -8.95 35.94
N LEU A 9 -45.84 -8.90 34.63
CA LEU A 9 -44.55 -9.21 33.99
C LEU A 9 -43.56 -8.10 34.31
N HIS A 10 -42.56 -8.40 35.15
CA HIS A 10 -41.42 -7.52 35.36
C HIS A 10 -40.56 -7.49 34.09
N LEU A 11 -40.84 -6.53 33.22
CA LEU A 11 -40.04 -6.26 32.03
C LEU A 11 -38.66 -5.77 32.49
N ARG A 12 -37.65 -6.66 32.52
CA ARG A 12 -36.26 -6.26 32.73
C ARG A 12 -35.88 -5.31 31.59
N LYS A 13 -35.63 -4.05 31.94
CA LYS A 13 -35.11 -3.02 31.04
C LYS A 13 -33.81 -3.52 30.42
N SER A 14 -33.83 -3.78 29.10
CA SER A 14 -32.63 -4.14 28.34
C SER A 14 -31.63 -2.99 28.43
N ILE A 15 -30.42 -3.28 28.90
CA ILE A 15 -29.30 -2.34 28.94
C ILE A 15 -28.78 -2.24 27.50
N GLY A 16 -29.29 -1.26 26.75
CA GLY A 16 -28.74 -0.89 25.45
C GLY A 16 -27.29 -0.45 25.65
N ARG A 17 -26.34 -1.27 25.20
CA ARG A 17 -24.92 -0.90 25.21
C ARG A 17 -24.75 0.34 24.31
N SER A 18 -24.09 1.37 24.82
CA SER A 18 -23.88 2.62 24.09
C SER A 18 -23.02 2.36 22.83
N PRO A 19 -23.45 2.80 21.64
CA PRO A 19 -22.66 2.66 20.40
C PRO A 19 -21.34 3.45 20.47
N LEU A 20 -21.25 4.45 21.36
CA LEU A 20 -20.06 5.28 21.55
C LEU A 20 -18.86 4.46 22.06
N GLY A 21 -19.10 3.52 22.98
CA GLY A 21 -18.03 2.67 23.55
C GLY A 21 -17.44 1.70 22.52
N LEU A 22 -18.29 1.20 21.62
CA LEU A 22 -17.83 0.36 20.51
C LEU A 22 -17.01 1.18 19.50
N GLY A 23 -17.40 2.43 19.25
CA GLY A 23 -16.63 3.35 18.40
C GLY A 23 -15.20 3.56 18.90
N PHE A 24 -15.02 3.84 20.19
CA PHE A 24 -13.67 4.02 20.77
C PHE A 24 -12.80 2.76 20.68
N LEU A 25 -13.39 1.59 20.90
CA LEU A 25 -12.69 0.30 20.75
C LEU A 25 -12.16 0.12 19.32
N LEU A 26 -13.01 0.38 18.31
CA LEU A 26 -12.67 0.21 16.91
C LEU A 26 -11.58 1.20 16.45
N ILE A 27 -11.62 2.45 16.93
CA ILE A 27 -10.58 3.45 16.65
C ILE A 27 -9.24 2.99 17.23
N GLY A 28 -9.21 2.53 18.48
CA GLY A 28 -8.00 2.01 19.11
C GLY A 28 -7.42 0.81 18.37
N LEU A 29 -8.29 -0.11 17.92
CA LEU A 29 -7.89 -1.27 17.13
C LEU A 29 -7.28 -0.87 15.77
N ALA A 30 -7.89 0.09 15.07
CA ALA A 30 -7.37 0.59 13.80
C ALA A 30 -5.98 1.23 13.95
N LEU A 31 -5.79 2.05 14.99
CA LEU A 31 -4.49 2.67 15.29
C LEU A 31 -3.44 1.62 15.64
N ALA A 32 -3.81 0.58 16.38
CA ALA A 32 -2.91 -0.53 16.68
C ALA A 32 -2.47 -1.26 15.41
N TRP A 33 -3.39 -1.51 14.45
CA TRP A 33 -3.01 -2.11 13.17
C TRP A 33 -2.08 -1.24 12.33
N PHE A 34 -2.28 0.08 12.32
CA PHE A 34 -1.33 0.98 11.66
C PHE A 34 0.05 0.99 12.35
N ALA A 35 0.08 0.99 13.68
CA ALA A 35 1.32 0.97 14.44
C ALA A 35 2.11 -0.34 14.29
N LEU A 36 1.42 -1.47 14.12
CA LEU A 36 2.03 -2.78 13.88
C LEU A 36 2.29 -3.06 12.40
N SER A 37 1.85 -2.20 11.48
CA SER A 37 2.07 -2.41 10.05
C SER A 37 3.56 -2.29 9.69
N PRO A 38 4.09 -3.15 8.79
CA PRO A 38 5.43 -2.97 8.28
C PRO A 38 5.60 -1.60 7.62
N PRO A 39 6.76 -0.93 7.76
CA PRO A 39 7.02 0.30 7.04
C PRO A 39 6.99 0.03 5.53
N ALA A 40 6.25 0.85 4.78
CA ALA A 40 6.32 0.83 3.33
C ALA A 40 7.72 1.28 2.89
N GLN A 41 8.56 0.32 2.50
CA GLN A 41 9.89 0.61 1.98
C GLN A 41 9.78 0.97 0.50
N ALA A 42 10.46 2.05 0.09
CA ALA A 42 10.70 2.28 -1.32
C ALA A 42 11.54 1.11 -1.86
N VAL A 43 11.12 0.56 -2.99
CA VAL A 43 11.95 -0.41 -3.71
C VAL A 43 13.23 0.26 -4.18
N THR A 44 14.34 -0.48 -4.11
CA THR A 44 15.61 -0.10 -4.69
C THR A 44 15.94 -1.13 -5.78
N PRO A 45 16.03 -0.73 -7.06
CA PRO A 45 15.90 0.63 -7.58
C PRO A 45 14.47 1.20 -7.45
N PRO A 46 14.31 2.54 -7.50
CA PRO A 46 13.00 3.19 -7.42
C PRO A 46 11.98 2.58 -8.39
N PRO A 47 10.67 2.69 -8.11
CA PRO A 47 9.63 2.36 -9.08
C PRO A 47 9.92 2.98 -10.45
N ASP A 48 9.63 2.20 -11.47
CA ASP A 48 9.77 2.43 -12.90
C ASP A 48 9.71 3.90 -13.35
N GLY A 49 10.76 4.34 -14.07
CA GLY A 49 10.71 5.55 -14.90
C GLY A 49 11.55 6.76 -14.46
N GLY A 50 12.22 6.73 -13.31
CA GLY A 50 12.81 7.94 -12.72
C GLY A 50 14.34 8.03 -12.64
N TYR A 51 15.11 7.65 -13.68
CA TYR A 51 16.57 7.71 -13.61
C TYR A 51 17.13 9.09 -14.02
N PRO A 52 18.28 9.52 -13.47
CA PRO A 52 18.94 10.78 -13.84
C PRO A 52 19.09 10.92 -15.36
N GLY A 53 18.94 12.15 -15.87
CA GLY A 53 19.06 12.43 -17.30
C GLY A 53 17.84 12.03 -18.14
N PHE A 54 16.65 11.91 -17.55
CA PHE A 54 15.43 11.45 -18.24
C PHE A 54 15.57 10.03 -18.81
N ASN A 55 16.24 9.16 -18.07
CA ASN A 55 16.37 7.76 -18.46
C ASN A 55 15.24 6.92 -17.80
N THR A 56 14.78 5.90 -18.50
CA THR A 56 13.85 4.88 -17.99
C THR A 56 14.56 3.54 -18.07
N ALA A 57 14.78 2.89 -16.93
CA ALA A 57 15.29 1.52 -16.86
C ALA A 57 14.26 0.67 -16.12
N GLU A 58 13.61 -0.23 -16.84
CA GLU A 58 12.63 -1.18 -16.33
C GLU A 58 13.16 -2.59 -16.62
N GLY A 59 13.34 -3.42 -15.59
CA GLY A 59 13.91 -4.76 -15.72
C GLY A 59 15.32 -4.91 -15.13
N ASP A 60 15.67 -6.15 -14.79
CA ASP A 60 16.96 -6.45 -14.17
C ASP A 60 18.12 -6.10 -15.11
N PHE A 61 19.12 -5.41 -14.58
CA PHE A 61 20.32 -4.95 -15.30
C PHE A 61 20.07 -3.97 -16.46
N ALA A 62 18.86 -3.41 -16.60
CA ALA A 62 18.57 -2.38 -17.58
C ALA A 62 19.41 -1.10 -17.31
N LEU A 63 20.04 -0.55 -18.35
CA LEU A 63 20.95 0.62 -18.28
C LEU A 63 22.08 0.54 -17.25
N ASN A 64 22.43 -0.65 -16.75
CA ASN A 64 23.35 -0.80 -15.62
C ASN A 64 24.76 -0.25 -15.89
N SER A 65 25.21 -0.19 -17.16
CA SER A 65 26.53 0.36 -17.51
C SER A 65 26.52 1.83 -17.94
N LEU A 66 25.37 2.53 -17.92
CA LEU A 66 25.29 3.92 -18.38
C LEU A 66 26.03 4.86 -17.42
N THR A 67 27.12 5.47 -17.90
CA THR A 67 27.91 6.44 -17.13
C THR A 67 27.59 7.88 -17.49
N THR A 68 27.23 8.17 -18.74
CA THR A 68 26.93 9.54 -19.19
C THR A 68 25.87 9.55 -20.29
N GLY A 69 24.90 10.46 -20.20
CA GLY A 69 23.86 10.62 -21.22
C GLY A 69 22.45 10.64 -20.66
N GLY A 70 21.45 10.69 -21.53
CA GLY A 70 20.07 10.97 -21.14
C GLY A 70 19.02 10.70 -22.20
N GLY A 71 17.77 10.51 -21.77
CA GLY A 71 16.65 10.21 -22.65
C GLY A 71 16.64 8.76 -23.15
N ASN A 72 17.31 7.83 -22.48
CA ASN A 72 17.33 6.42 -22.89
C ASN A 72 16.18 5.65 -22.22
N THR A 73 15.52 4.76 -22.98
CA THR A 73 14.45 3.87 -22.49
C THR A 73 14.90 2.42 -22.67
N ALA A 74 15.12 1.71 -21.57
CA ALA A 74 15.44 0.29 -21.53
C ALA A 74 14.34 -0.46 -20.79
N THR A 75 13.71 -1.41 -21.45
CA THR A 75 12.66 -2.25 -20.86
C THR A 75 12.99 -3.73 -21.05
N GLY A 76 13.04 -4.48 -19.95
CA GLY A 76 13.33 -5.91 -19.88
C GLY A 76 14.77 -6.28 -19.47
N PHE A 77 15.07 -7.58 -19.45
CA PHE A 77 16.30 -8.15 -18.88
C PHE A 77 17.53 -7.74 -19.69
N SER A 78 18.45 -7.02 -19.04
CA SER A 78 19.69 -6.50 -19.65
C SER A 78 19.47 -5.56 -20.84
N ALA A 79 18.29 -4.94 -20.96
CA ALA A 79 18.04 -3.94 -22.01
C ALA A 79 19.00 -2.75 -21.88
N LEU A 80 19.67 -2.39 -22.98
CA LEU A 80 20.77 -1.40 -23.01
C LEU A 80 21.89 -1.65 -21.97
N PHE A 81 22.10 -2.89 -21.52
CA PHE A 81 23.09 -3.20 -20.48
C PHE A 81 24.50 -2.70 -20.81
N SER A 82 24.92 -2.78 -22.08
CA SER A 82 26.27 -2.37 -22.52
C SER A 82 26.37 -0.91 -22.95
N LEU A 83 25.30 -0.11 -22.81
CA LEU A 83 25.31 1.30 -23.20
C LEU A 83 26.07 2.10 -22.14
N THR A 84 27.32 2.48 -22.44
CA THR A 84 28.16 3.25 -21.51
C THR A 84 27.95 4.75 -21.63
N THR A 85 27.84 5.26 -22.85
CA THR A 85 27.44 6.65 -23.12
C THR A 85 26.38 6.69 -24.22
N GLY A 86 25.46 7.66 -24.17
CA GLY A 86 24.46 7.80 -25.23
C GLY A 86 23.23 8.60 -24.83
N THR A 87 22.54 9.14 -25.84
CA THR A 87 21.27 9.85 -25.64
C THR A 87 20.20 9.31 -26.57
N ARG A 88 18.95 9.28 -26.10
CA ARG A 88 17.77 8.92 -26.91
C ARG A 88 17.81 7.53 -27.55
N ASN A 89 18.34 6.54 -26.84
CA ASN A 89 18.27 5.15 -27.27
C ASN A 89 17.03 4.47 -26.69
N THR A 90 16.46 3.52 -27.44
CA THR A 90 15.36 2.67 -26.97
C THR A 90 15.73 1.21 -27.18
N ALA A 91 15.60 0.37 -26.15
CA ALA A 91 15.66 -1.07 -26.30
C ALA A 91 14.60 -1.77 -25.46
N THR A 92 14.12 -2.88 -25.99
CA THR A 92 13.15 -3.79 -25.38
C THR A 92 13.71 -5.21 -25.48
N GLY A 93 13.71 -6.00 -24.42
CA GLY A 93 14.25 -7.38 -24.48
C GLY A 93 14.11 -8.15 -23.19
#